data_AF-I0V1T3-F1
#
_entry.id   AF-I0V1T3-F1
#
_cell.length_a   1.000
_cell.length_b   1.000
_cell.length_c   1.000
_cell.angle_alpha   90.00
_cell.angle_beta   90.00
_cell.angle_gamma   90.00
#
_symmetry.space_group_name_H-M   'P 1'
#
loop_
_entity.id
_entity.type
_entity.pdbx_description
1 polymer ?
#
loop_
_entity_poly.entity_id
_entity_poly.type
_entity_poly.pdbx_seq_one_letter_code
_entity_poly.pdbx_strand_id
1 'polypeptide(L)'
;MTTREANTPAAVGVLGFALAVFYAIFVRFYHAAGGTIGMGGLVPRDLPTFQFASFVAGLIILLGGVACLMLTRPALRRVPAWVPVLGGRELPTALMATLCGVPVLVGGVYAVIHGLGGFGANLLSVLGFAEIPIPADAWLNLDSSTMSWWELFFYEPWFVTMGMCLLLSARRYALDKGVAAATARRVGFVCTALLLAGGAAFVWMIVSHNLLVL
;
A
#
# COMPACT_ATOMS: atom_id res chain seq x y z
N MET A 1 30.03 12.98 1.59
CA MET A 1 28.83 12.76 2.42
C MET A 1 29.25 12.73 3.87
N THR A 2 28.84 13.71 4.66
CA THR A 2 29.15 13.78 6.09
C THR A 2 28.33 12.73 6.86
N THR A 3 28.91 12.18 7.91
CA THR A 3 28.41 11.06 8.74
C THR A 3 27.01 11.27 9.34
N ARG A 4 26.45 12.49 9.27
CA ARG A 4 25.11 12.84 9.77
C ARG A 4 23.97 12.42 8.82
N GLU A 5 24.19 12.50 7.50
CA GLU A 5 23.19 12.05 6.50
C GLU A 5 23.13 10.52 6.38
N ALA A 6 24.22 9.83 6.74
CA ALA A 6 24.31 8.37 6.72
C ALA A 6 23.45 7.69 7.81
N ASN A 7 23.10 8.43 8.87
CA ASN A 7 22.48 7.87 10.09
C ASN A 7 21.04 8.33 10.34
N THR A 8 20.49 9.24 9.54
CA THR A 8 19.07 9.61 9.69
C THR A 8 18.25 8.62 8.87
N PRO A 9 17.36 7.81 9.48
CA PRO A 9 16.41 7.02 8.71
C PRO A 9 15.70 7.95 7.73
N ALA A 10 15.59 7.59 6.45
CA ALA A 10 14.71 8.35 5.60
C ALA A 10 13.31 8.26 6.24
N ALA A 11 12.79 9.39 6.74
CA ALA A 11 11.57 9.44 7.53
C ALA A 11 10.42 8.69 6.86
N VAL A 12 10.41 8.70 5.52
CA VAL A 12 9.45 8.00 4.68
C VAL A 12 9.43 6.49 4.86
N GLY A 13 10.58 5.84 5.05
CA GLY A 13 10.63 4.39 5.24
C GLY A 13 10.18 3.97 6.63
N VAL A 14 10.49 4.78 7.64
CA VAL A 14 9.99 4.59 9.02
C VAL A 14 8.49 4.80 9.07
N LEU A 15 7.99 5.86 8.43
CA LEU A 15 6.57 6.14 8.32
C LEU A 15 5.84 5.01 7.58
N GLY A 16 6.34 4.57 6.43
CA GLY A 16 5.76 3.46 5.68
C GLY A 16 5.67 2.16 6.50
N PHE A 17 6.72 1.84 7.27
CA PHE A 17 6.65 0.69 8.18
C PHE A 17 5.68 0.89 9.34
N ALA A 18 5.65 2.07 9.97
CA ALA A 18 4.71 2.35 11.05
C ALA A 18 3.26 2.24 10.56
N LEU A 19 2.95 2.80 9.38
CA LEU A 19 1.63 2.70 8.74
C LEU A 19 1.26 1.26 8.41
N ALA A 20 2.20 0.48 7.89
CA ALA A 20 2.01 -0.94 7.60
C ALA A 20 1.74 -1.76 8.86
N VAL A 21 2.53 -1.58 9.91
CA VAL A 21 2.35 -2.26 11.20
C VAL A 21 1.00 -1.91 11.80
N PHE A 22 0.67 -0.62 11.87
CA PHE A 22 -0.60 -0.15 12.41
C PHE A 22 -1.77 -0.80 11.66
N TYR A 23 -1.80 -0.69 10.35
CA TYR A 23 -2.94 -1.17 9.58
C TYR A 23 -3.01 -2.70 9.50
N ALA A 24 -1.86 -3.38 9.37
CA ALA A 24 -1.85 -4.84 9.38
C ALA A 24 -2.35 -5.41 10.71
N ILE A 25 -1.96 -4.83 11.85
CA ILE A 25 -2.39 -5.31 13.17
C ILE A 25 -3.83 -4.91 13.45
N PHE A 26 -4.13 -3.61 13.44
CA PHE A 26 -5.39 -3.09 13.96
C PHE A 26 -6.56 -3.21 12.99
N VAL A 27 -6.28 -3.42 11.69
CA VAL A 27 -7.34 -3.62 10.69
C VAL A 27 -7.32 -5.06 10.22
N ARG A 28 -6.26 -5.50 9.53
CA ARG A 28 -6.28 -6.77 8.80
C ARG A 28 -6.22 -8.01 9.68
N PHE A 29 -5.29 -8.07 10.64
CA PHE A 29 -5.22 -9.19 11.57
C PHE A 29 -6.35 -9.17 12.58
N TYR A 30 -6.82 -7.99 12.96
CA TYR A 30 -8.05 -7.84 13.74
C TYR A 30 -9.26 -8.46 13.01
N HIS A 31 -9.48 -8.13 11.73
CA HIS A 31 -10.54 -8.73 10.90
C HIS A 31 -10.32 -10.25 10.70
N ALA A 32 -9.07 -10.68 10.50
CA ALA A 32 -8.73 -12.11 10.42
C ALA A 32 -9.06 -12.88 11.71
N ALA A 33 -8.99 -12.22 12.87
CA ALA A 33 -9.36 -12.78 14.17
C ALA A 33 -10.88 -12.69 14.47
N GLY A 34 -11.69 -12.23 13.51
CA GLY A 34 -13.15 -12.07 13.68
C GLY A 34 -13.57 -10.71 14.26
N GLY A 35 -12.66 -9.74 14.29
CA GLY A 35 -12.98 -8.36 14.63
C GLY A 35 -13.95 -7.72 13.63
N THR A 36 -14.81 -6.84 14.12
CA THR A 36 -15.93 -6.28 13.33
C THR A 36 -15.92 -4.76 13.14
N ILE A 37 -15.04 -4.06 13.87
CA ILE A 37 -14.90 -2.59 13.78
C ILE A 37 -14.29 -2.21 12.43
N GLY A 38 -14.85 -1.20 11.76
CA GLY A 38 -14.34 -0.71 10.48
C GLY A 38 -14.61 -1.63 9.29
N MET A 39 -15.61 -2.52 9.40
CA MET A 39 -16.14 -3.27 8.26
C MET A 39 -17.35 -2.54 7.67
N GLY A 40 -17.49 -2.60 6.34
CA GLY A 40 -18.65 -2.02 5.65
C GLY A 40 -19.99 -2.72 5.92
N GLY A 41 -19.95 -3.94 6.44
CA GLY A 41 -21.10 -4.69 6.92
C GLY A 41 -20.80 -5.43 8.23
N LEU A 42 -21.84 -5.85 8.95
CA LEU A 42 -21.68 -6.47 10.27
C LEU A 42 -21.16 -7.91 10.19
N VAL A 43 -21.52 -8.66 9.14
CA VAL A 43 -21.16 -10.08 8.97
C VAL A 43 -21.00 -10.43 7.48
N PRO A 44 -19.80 -10.82 7.03
CA PRO A 44 -19.59 -11.41 5.70
C PRO A 44 -20.34 -12.74 5.56
N ARG A 45 -20.88 -13.05 4.37
CA ARG A 45 -21.54 -14.35 4.14
C ARG A 45 -20.58 -15.53 4.18
N ASP A 46 -19.37 -15.35 3.65
CA ASP A 46 -18.28 -16.33 3.71
C ASP A 46 -17.19 -15.83 4.67
N LEU A 47 -17.44 -16.01 5.96
CA LEU A 47 -16.53 -15.56 7.02
C LEU A 47 -15.13 -16.21 6.94
N PRO A 48 -14.98 -17.54 6.71
CA PRO A 48 -13.65 -18.15 6.57
C PRO A 48 -12.82 -17.53 5.44
N THR A 49 -13.41 -17.32 4.26
CA THR A 49 -12.70 -16.68 3.14
C THR A 49 -12.33 -15.24 3.46
N PHE A 50 -13.22 -14.47 4.07
CA PHE A 50 -12.94 -13.10 4.48
C PHE A 50 -11.79 -13.01 5.51
N GLN A 51 -11.78 -13.89 6.51
CA GLN A 51 -10.73 -13.94 7.52
C GLN A 51 -9.37 -14.32 6.91
N PHE A 52 -9.35 -15.31 6.02
CA PHE A 52 -8.13 -15.72 5.33
C PHE A 52 -7.60 -14.61 4.40
N ALA A 53 -8.48 -13.98 3.62
CA ALA A 53 -8.10 -12.85 2.76
C ALA A 53 -7.54 -11.68 3.59
N SER A 54 -8.16 -11.39 4.73
CA SER A 54 -7.68 -10.35 5.65
C SER A 54 -6.30 -10.70 6.22
N PHE A 55 -6.07 -11.95 6.61
CA PHE A 55 -4.77 -12.41 7.08
C PHE A 55 -3.68 -12.25 6.00
N VAL A 56 -3.96 -12.72 4.77
CA VAL A 56 -3.03 -12.60 3.64
C VAL A 56 -2.75 -11.13 3.31
N ALA A 57 -3.77 -10.28 3.28
CA ALA A 57 -3.61 -8.84 3.08
C ALA A 57 -2.72 -8.20 4.15
N GLY A 58 -2.91 -8.57 5.43
CA GLY A 58 -2.07 -8.11 6.54
C GLY A 58 -0.59 -8.49 6.35
N LEU A 59 -0.31 -9.72 5.91
CA LEU A 59 1.05 -10.17 5.60
C LEU A 59 1.67 -9.37 4.45
N ILE A 60 0.94 -9.18 3.35
CA ILE A 60 1.42 -8.40 2.19
C ILE A 60 1.75 -6.96 2.60
N ILE A 61 0.89 -6.33 3.42
CA ILE A 61 1.09 -4.97 3.90
C ILE A 61 2.33 -4.88 4.80
N LEU A 62 2.52 -5.83 5.72
CA LEU A 62 3.73 -5.89 6.56
C LEU A 62 4.99 -6.06 5.73
N LEU A 63 4.98 -6.95 4.73
CA LEU A 63 6.10 -7.13 3.82
C LEU A 63 6.42 -5.84 3.06
N GLY A 64 5.41 -5.10 2.61
CA GLY A 64 5.57 -3.77 2.03
C GLY A 64 6.21 -2.76 2.99
N GLY A 65 5.78 -2.75 4.26
CA GLY A 65 6.39 -1.92 5.31
C GLY A 65 7.84 -2.28 5.59
N VAL A 66 8.17 -3.58 5.69
CA VAL A 66 9.54 -4.07 5.88
C VAL A 66 10.40 -3.67 4.68
N ALA A 67 9.88 -3.81 3.46
CA ALA A 67 10.56 -3.39 2.25
C ALA A 67 10.84 -1.88 2.24
N CYS A 68 9.91 -1.03 2.68
CA CYS A 68 10.16 0.41 2.89
C CYS A 68 11.37 0.66 3.80
N LEU A 69 11.45 -0.02 4.94
CA LEU A 69 12.59 0.10 5.85
C LEU A 69 13.89 -0.41 5.22
N MET A 70 13.88 -1.59 4.59
CA MET A 70 15.08 -2.14 3.95
C MET A 70 15.59 -1.24 2.82
N LEU A 71 14.69 -0.68 2.00
CA LEU A 71 15.01 0.22 0.90
C LEU A 71 15.52 1.59 1.38
N THR A 72 15.23 2.01 2.60
CA THR A 72 15.62 3.34 3.12
C THR A 72 16.69 3.32 4.20
N ARG A 73 16.94 2.18 4.85
CA ARG A 73 17.98 2.01 5.87
C ARG A 73 19.09 1.08 5.38
N PRO A 74 20.26 1.62 5.01
CA PRO A 74 21.40 0.80 4.57
C PRO A 74 21.83 -0.28 5.56
N ALA A 75 21.68 -0.01 6.87
CA ALA A 75 22.01 -0.98 7.92
C ALA A 75 21.20 -2.28 7.84
N LEU A 76 19.93 -2.21 7.40
CA LEU A 76 19.04 -3.37 7.28
C LEU A 76 19.29 -4.18 6.00
N ARG A 77 20.11 -3.67 5.09
CA ARG A 77 20.49 -4.35 3.85
C ARG A 77 21.73 -5.21 4.03
N ARG A 78 22.43 -5.10 5.17
CA ARG A 78 23.63 -5.90 5.46
C ARG A 78 23.24 -7.23 6.06
N VAL A 79 23.78 -8.30 5.48
CA VAL A 79 23.60 -9.65 5.99
C VAL A 79 24.34 -9.76 7.33
N PRO A 80 23.74 -10.36 8.38
CA PRO A 80 24.40 -10.55 9.65
C PRO A 80 25.76 -11.25 9.51
N ALA A 81 26.76 -10.83 10.27
CA ALA A 81 28.14 -11.32 10.15
C ALA A 81 28.30 -12.83 10.36
N TRP A 82 27.36 -13.47 11.05
CA TRP A 82 27.35 -14.91 11.31
C TRP A 82 26.87 -15.76 10.12
N VAL A 83 26.30 -15.16 9.06
CA VAL A 83 25.82 -15.90 7.88
C VAL A 83 27.02 -16.29 7.00
N PRO A 84 27.22 -17.59 6.69
CA PRO A 84 28.29 -18.03 5.79
C PRO A 84 28.22 -17.35 4.42
N VAL A 85 29.37 -17.12 3.78
CA VAL A 85 29.54 -16.59 2.40
C VAL A 85 29.16 -15.10 2.20
N LEU A 86 28.10 -14.62 2.84
CA LEU A 86 27.57 -13.27 2.64
C LEU A 86 27.64 -12.37 3.89
N GLY A 87 28.05 -12.89 5.04
CA GLY A 87 28.06 -12.15 6.30
C GLY A 87 28.82 -10.83 6.23
N GLY A 88 28.20 -9.77 6.76
CA GLY A 88 28.74 -8.42 6.78
C GLY A 88 28.65 -7.66 5.46
N ARG A 89 28.29 -8.33 4.36
CA ARG A 89 28.11 -7.71 3.04
C ARG A 89 26.70 -7.16 2.88
N GLU A 90 26.56 -6.11 2.07
CA GLU A 90 25.25 -5.65 1.64
C GLU A 90 24.64 -6.66 0.67
N LEU A 91 23.31 -6.86 0.74
CA LEU A 91 22.58 -7.69 -0.20
C LEU A 91 22.83 -7.22 -1.65
N PRO A 92 22.97 -8.15 -2.62
CA PRO A 92 23.17 -7.79 -4.02
C PRO A 92 22.05 -6.86 -4.51
N THR A 93 22.42 -5.84 -5.27
CA THR A 93 21.46 -4.84 -5.79
C THR A 93 20.32 -5.50 -6.58
N ALA A 94 20.62 -6.52 -7.38
CA ALA A 94 19.62 -7.29 -8.12
C ALA A 94 18.59 -7.96 -7.18
N LEU A 95 19.07 -8.58 -6.10
CA LEU A 95 18.20 -9.23 -5.13
C LEU A 95 17.30 -8.23 -4.41
N MET A 96 17.85 -7.09 -3.97
CA MET A 96 17.08 -6.01 -3.37
C MET A 96 16.07 -5.39 -4.34
N ALA A 97 16.44 -5.24 -5.62
CA ALA A 97 15.55 -4.72 -6.64
C ALA A 97 14.39 -5.68 -6.90
N THR A 98 14.64 -7.00 -6.97
CA THR A 98 13.61 -8.00 -7.22
C THR A 98 12.71 -8.24 -6.01
N LEU A 99 13.28 -8.41 -4.81
CA LEU A 99 12.50 -8.77 -3.61
C LEU A 99 11.80 -7.58 -2.96
N CYS A 100 12.36 -6.36 -3.08
CA CYS A 100 11.79 -5.17 -2.45
C CYS A 100 11.41 -4.13 -3.51
N GLY A 101 12.33 -3.77 -4.40
CA GLY A 101 12.14 -2.67 -5.35
C GLY A 101 10.90 -2.82 -6.23
N VAL A 102 10.78 -3.94 -6.95
CA VAL A 102 9.66 -4.21 -7.86
C VAL A 102 8.33 -4.34 -7.11
N PRO A 103 8.21 -5.16 -6.04
CA PRO A 103 6.97 -5.24 -5.26
C PRO A 103 6.54 -3.89 -4.67
N VAL A 104 7.47 -3.10 -4.16
CA VAL A 104 7.18 -1.76 -3.59
C VAL A 104 6.76 -0.78 -4.67
N LEU A 105 7.36 -0.84 -5.87
CA LEU A 105 6.96 0.03 -6.98
C LEU A 105 5.54 -0.33 -7.47
N VAL A 106 5.29 -1.62 -7.73
CA VAL A 106 3.99 -2.11 -8.21
C VAL A 106 2.91 -1.89 -7.15
N GLY A 107 3.17 -2.31 -5.91
CA GLY A 107 2.27 -2.13 -4.78
C GLY A 107 2.03 -0.65 -4.46
N GLY A 108 3.05 0.21 -4.61
CA GLY A 108 2.92 1.65 -4.44
C GLY A 108 2.01 2.29 -5.49
N VAL A 109 2.20 1.95 -6.76
CA VAL A 109 1.32 2.41 -7.86
C VAL A 109 -0.11 1.92 -7.63
N TYR A 110 -0.28 0.63 -7.35
CA TYR A 110 -1.59 0.05 -7.06
C TYR A 110 -2.28 0.73 -5.88
N ALA A 111 -1.59 0.90 -4.75
CA ALA A 111 -2.14 1.49 -3.54
C ALA A 111 -2.60 2.94 -3.76
N VAL A 112 -1.85 3.76 -4.51
CA VAL A 112 -2.28 5.12 -4.81
C VAL A 112 -3.44 5.15 -5.81
N ILE A 113 -3.46 4.27 -6.83
CA ILE A 113 -4.62 4.16 -7.74
C ILE A 113 -5.87 3.75 -6.98
N HIS A 114 -5.77 2.73 -6.13
CA HIS A 114 -6.85 2.27 -5.26
C HIS A 114 -7.34 3.41 -4.36
N GLY A 115 -6.43 4.04 -3.63
CA GLY A 115 -6.72 5.16 -2.74
C GLY A 115 -7.41 6.34 -3.42
N LEU A 116 -6.90 6.79 -4.57
CA LEU A 116 -7.50 7.92 -5.29
C LEU A 116 -8.82 7.55 -5.96
N GLY A 117 -8.88 6.36 -6.56
CA GLY A 117 -10.07 5.85 -7.24
C GLY A 117 -11.22 5.64 -6.27
N GLY A 118 -10.94 4.98 -5.15
CA GLY A 118 -11.89 4.74 -4.08
C GLY A 118 -12.31 6.01 -3.35
N PHE A 119 -11.39 6.96 -3.12
CA PHE A 119 -11.76 8.29 -2.60
C PHE A 119 -12.75 9.00 -3.55
N GLY A 120 -12.45 9.02 -4.85
CA GLY A 120 -13.33 9.63 -5.85
C GLY A 120 -14.70 8.95 -5.92
N ALA A 121 -14.73 7.62 -5.96
CA ALA A 121 -15.96 6.84 -6.00
C ALA A 121 -16.84 7.05 -4.75
N ASN A 122 -16.25 6.94 -3.56
CA ASN A 122 -16.98 7.16 -2.30
C ASN A 122 -17.47 8.60 -2.15
N LEU A 123 -16.68 9.59 -2.60
CA LEU A 123 -17.10 10.99 -2.56
C LEU A 123 -18.31 11.23 -3.48
N LEU A 124 -18.27 10.72 -4.72
CA LEU A 124 -19.41 10.79 -5.63
C LEU A 124 -20.64 10.10 -5.05
N SER A 125 -20.45 8.99 -4.34
CA SER A 125 -21.55 8.26 -3.71
C SER A 125 -22.18 9.00 -2.55
N VAL A 126 -21.38 9.53 -1.63
CA VAL A 126 -21.87 10.34 -0.50
C VAL A 126 -22.59 11.61 -0.99
N LEU A 127 -22.17 12.19 -2.12
CA LEU A 127 -22.82 13.34 -2.74
C LEU A 127 -24.07 12.99 -3.55
N GLY A 128 -24.42 11.71 -3.69
CA GLY A 128 -25.59 11.25 -4.44
C GLY A 128 -25.44 11.28 -5.97
N PHE A 129 -24.20 11.40 -6.48
CA PHE A 129 -23.92 11.38 -7.92
C PHE A 129 -23.67 9.97 -8.48
N ALA A 130 -23.39 8.98 -7.64
CA ALA A 130 -23.16 7.61 -8.04
C ALA A 130 -23.62 6.62 -6.95
N GLU A 131 -24.06 5.43 -7.34
CA GLU A 131 -24.26 4.33 -6.40
C GLU A 131 -23.07 3.38 -6.49
N ILE A 132 -22.45 3.05 -5.35
CA ILE A 132 -21.45 1.99 -5.32
C ILE A 132 -22.20 0.67 -5.23
N PRO A 133 -22.09 -0.21 -6.24
CA PRO A 133 -22.84 -1.46 -6.28
C PRO A 133 -22.19 -2.46 -5.32
N ILE A 134 -22.50 -2.36 -4.03
CA ILE A 134 -21.95 -3.27 -3.03
C ILE A 134 -22.66 -4.63 -3.22
N PRO A 135 -21.92 -5.74 -3.42
CA PRO A 135 -22.53 -7.03 -3.70
C PRO A 135 -23.37 -7.47 -2.49
N ALA A 136 -24.69 -7.44 -2.62
CA ALA A 136 -25.62 -7.79 -1.54
C ALA A 136 -25.52 -9.27 -1.13
N ASP A 137 -24.92 -10.10 -2.00
CA ASP A 137 -24.57 -11.48 -1.76
C ASP A 137 -23.28 -11.65 -0.95
N ALA A 138 -22.43 -10.63 -0.83
CA ALA A 138 -21.21 -10.69 -0.01
C ALA A 138 -21.49 -10.44 1.48
N TRP A 139 -22.57 -9.73 1.81
CA TRP A 139 -22.86 -9.28 3.18
C TRP A 139 -24.23 -9.75 3.67
N LEU A 140 -24.36 -10.03 4.96
CA LEU A 140 -25.67 -10.31 5.59
C LEU A 140 -26.39 -9.01 5.98
N ASN A 141 -25.66 -8.03 6.52
CA ASN A 141 -26.16 -6.71 6.89
C ASN A 141 -25.15 -5.67 6.42
N LEU A 142 -25.57 -4.75 5.57
CA LEU A 142 -24.71 -3.72 4.98
C LEU A 142 -25.17 -2.34 5.46
N ASP A 143 -24.23 -1.55 6.00
CA ASP A 143 -24.43 -0.13 6.27
C ASP A 143 -23.52 0.66 5.34
N SER A 144 -24.05 1.00 4.16
CA SER A 144 -23.30 1.69 3.11
C SER A 144 -22.83 3.08 3.54
N SER A 145 -23.57 3.77 4.42
CA SER A 145 -23.19 5.10 4.88
C SER A 145 -21.97 5.06 5.80
N THR A 146 -22.01 4.19 6.81
CA THR A 146 -20.86 4.00 7.71
C THR A 146 -19.64 3.50 6.95
N MET A 147 -19.84 2.62 5.96
CA MET A 147 -18.78 2.16 5.07
C MET A 147 -18.13 3.32 4.31
N SER A 148 -18.90 4.13 3.57
CA SER A 148 -18.34 5.21 2.76
C SER A 148 -17.58 6.24 3.59
N TRP A 149 -18.01 6.52 4.82
CA TRP A 149 -17.27 7.42 5.71
C TRP A 149 -15.96 6.82 6.22
N TRP A 150 -15.95 5.53 6.56
CA TRP A 150 -14.73 4.81 6.91
C TRP A 150 -13.73 4.80 5.75
N GLU A 151 -14.23 4.55 4.54
CA GLU A 151 -13.43 4.58 3.32
C GLU A 151 -12.78 5.97 3.14
N LEU A 152 -13.59 7.04 3.13
CA LEU A 152 -13.14 8.41 2.85
C LEU A 152 -12.15 8.97 3.87
N PHE A 153 -12.35 8.70 5.16
CA PHE A 153 -11.56 9.34 6.21
C PHE A 153 -10.40 8.50 6.73
N PHE A 154 -10.41 7.20 6.50
CA PHE A 154 -9.40 6.32 7.06
C PHE A 154 -8.76 5.42 6.01
N TYR A 155 -9.55 4.62 5.30
CA TYR A 155 -9.02 3.58 4.43
C TYR A 155 -8.32 4.15 3.20
N GLU A 156 -9.01 5.00 2.42
CA GLU A 156 -8.47 5.57 1.19
C GLU A 156 -7.28 6.51 1.43
N PRO A 157 -7.33 7.43 2.44
CA PRO A 157 -6.16 8.24 2.79
C PRO A 157 -4.97 7.40 3.25
N TRP A 158 -5.21 6.29 3.95
CA TRP A 158 -4.15 5.36 4.35
C TRP A 158 -3.49 4.72 3.11
N PHE A 159 -4.27 4.25 2.14
CA PHE A 159 -3.76 3.67 0.91
C PHE A 159 -2.91 4.65 0.11
N VAL A 160 -3.37 5.89 -0.05
CA VAL A 160 -2.59 6.94 -0.72
C VAL A 160 -1.28 7.19 0.03
N THR A 161 -1.34 7.37 1.36
CA THR A 161 -0.15 7.69 2.16
C THR A 161 0.87 6.55 2.14
N MET A 162 0.41 5.30 2.32
CA MET A 162 1.25 4.11 2.28
C MET A 162 1.85 3.91 0.88
N GLY A 163 1.04 4.07 -0.17
CA GLY A 163 1.48 4.00 -1.56
C GLY A 163 2.57 5.02 -1.88
N MET A 164 2.42 6.26 -1.40
CA MET A 164 3.46 7.29 -1.53
C MET A 164 4.73 6.92 -0.75
N CYS A 165 4.61 6.35 0.46
CA CYS A 165 5.77 5.89 1.23
C CYS A 165 6.55 4.79 0.49
N LEU A 166 5.83 3.85 -0.14
CA LEU A 166 6.39 2.79 -0.98
C LEU A 166 7.19 3.41 -2.16
N LEU A 167 6.55 4.26 -2.97
CA LEU A 167 7.17 4.89 -4.15
C LEU A 167 8.40 5.74 -3.77
N LEU A 168 8.31 6.52 -2.70
CA LEU A 168 9.42 7.35 -2.22
C LEU A 168 10.58 6.51 -1.66
N SER A 169 10.29 5.38 -1.02
CA SER A 169 11.31 4.43 -0.55
C SER A 169 12.07 3.80 -1.72
N ALA A 170 11.36 3.38 -2.78
CA ALA A 170 11.97 2.87 -4.00
C ALA A 170 12.82 3.94 -4.70
N ARG A 171 12.30 5.17 -4.82
CA ARG A 171 13.05 6.31 -5.39
C ARG A 171 14.32 6.59 -4.59
N ARG A 172 14.25 6.60 -3.25
CA ARG A 172 15.41 6.82 -2.40
C ARG A 172 16.47 5.74 -2.63
N TYR A 173 16.07 4.47 -2.63
CA TYR A 173 16.97 3.36 -2.89
C TYR A 173 17.68 3.47 -4.24
N ALA A 174 16.94 3.83 -5.30
CA ALA A 174 17.51 4.02 -6.63
C ALA A 174 18.60 5.11 -6.65
N LEU A 175 18.32 6.25 -6.01
CA LEU A 175 19.29 7.35 -5.89
C LEU A 175 20.52 6.94 -5.05
N ASP A 176 20.31 6.22 -3.94
CA ASP A 176 21.40 5.70 -3.10
C ASP A 176 22.32 4.72 -3.89
N LYS A 177 21.76 4.00 -4.87
CA LYS A 177 22.50 3.09 -5.76
C LYS A 177 23.08 3.77 -7.00
N GLY A 178 23.06 5.11 -7.05
CA GLY A 178 23.69 5.88 -8.13
C GLY A 178 22.87 5.97 -9.41
N VAL A 179 21.57 5.63 -9.39
CA VAL A 179 20.70 5.89 -10.53
C VAL A 179 20.62 7.40 -10.77
N ALA A 180 20.88 7.82 -12.01
CA ALA A 180 20.86 9.23 -12.37
C ALA A 180 19.53 9.90 -12.00
N ALA A 181 19.60 11.11 -11.44
CA ALA A 181 18.41 11.85 -11.03
C ALA A 181 17.42 12.10 -12.18
N ALA A 182 17.91 12.23 -13.41
CA ALA A 182 17.09 12.32 -14.61
C ALA A 182 16.27 11.05 -14.87
N THR A 183 16.88 9.87 -14.70
CA THR A 183 16.19 8.57 -14.81
C THR A 183 15.14 8.42 -13.72
N ALA A 184 15.49 8.72 -12.47
CA ALA A 184 14.52 8.70 -11.35
C ALA A 184 13.34 9.65 -11.59
N ARG A 185 13.58 10.82 -12.22
CA ARG A 185 12.53 11.76 -12.60
C ARG A 185 11.63 11.21 -13.72
N ARG A 186 12.21 10.60 -14.75
CA ARG A 186 11.44 9.95 -15.85
C ARG A 186 10.53 8.85 -15.32
N VAL A 187 11.05 7.97 -14.46
CA VAL A 187 10.25 6.92 -13.81
C VAL A 187 9.14 7.55 -12.95
N GLY A 188 9.44 8.64 -12.23
CA GLY A 188 8.44 9.40 -11.48
C GLY A 188 7.31 9.92 -12.38
N PHE A 189 7.63 10.49 -13.54
CA PHE A 189 6.61 10.93 -14.51
C PHE A 189 5.77 9.77 -15.03
N VAL A 190 6.38 8.63 -15.35
CA VAL A 190 5.64 7.42 -15.77
C VAL A 190 4.70 6.96 -14.66
N CYS A 191 5.18 6.89 -13.41
CA CYS A 191 4.34 6.54 -12.27
C CYS A 191 3.17 7.51 -12.15
N THR A 192 3.41 8.84 -12.15
CA THR A 192 2.34 9.84 -12.08
C THR A 192 1.33 9.68 -13.21
N ALA A 193 1.77 9.45 -14.44
CA ALA A 193 0.88 9.23 -15.57
C ALA A 193 0.01 7.98 -15.38
N LEU A 194 0.60 6.88 -14.89
CA LEU A 194 -0.15 5.65 -14.55
C LEU A 194 -1.13 5.88 -13.41
N LEU A 195 -0.78 6.66 -12.39
CA LEU A 195 -1.67 7.01 -11.29
C LEU A 195 -2.89 7.80 -11.79
N LEU A 196 -2.67 8.81 -12.64
CA LEU A 196 -3.75 9.63 -13.20
C LEU A 196 -4.65 8.80 -14.13
N ALA A 197 -4.05 8.03 -15.04
CA ALA A 197 -4.79 7.18 -15.97
C ALA A 197 -5.56 6.07 -15.23
N GLY A 198 -4.92 5.40 -14.28
CA GLY A 198 -5.51 4.33 -13.48
C GLY A 198 -6.62 4.83 -12.57
N GLY A 199 -6.41 5.96 -11.88
CA GLY A 199 -7.45 6.58 -11.05
C GLY A 199 -8.66 7.02 -11.87
N ALA A 200 -8.44 7.66 -13.03
CA ALA A 200 -9.52 8.04 -13.93
C ALA A 200 -10.28 6.82 -14.48
N ALA A 201 -9.57 5.77 -14.88
CA ALA A 201 -10.18 4.53 -15.34
C ALA A 201 -10.99 3.83 -14.24
N PHE A 202 -10.48 3.82 -13.00
CA PHE A 202 -11.18 3.25 -11.85
C PHE A 202 -12.51 3.99 -11.59
N VAL A 203 -12.45 5.32 -11.49
CA VAL A 203 -13.66 6.15 -11.29
C VAL A 203 -14.64 5.98 -12.45
N TRP A 204 -14.15 6.03 -13.70
CA TRP A 204 -14.96 5.83 -14.89
C TRP A 204 -15.70 4.49 -14.84
N MET A 205 -14.99 3.39 -14.53
CA MET A 205 -15.56 2.05 -14.46
C MET A 205 -16.66 1.93 -13.40
N ILE A 206 -16.47 2.53 -12.22
CA ILE A 206 -17.49 2.57 -11.17
C ILE A 206 -18.73 3.34 -11.63
N VAL A 207 -18.55 4.55 -12.17
CA VAL A 207 -19.67 5.43 -12.55
C VAL A 207 -20.44 4.93 -13.76
N SER A 208 -19.75 4.39 -14.77
CA SER A 208 -20.37 4.06 -16.07
C SER A 208 -20.80 2.61 -16.21
N HIS A 209 -20.15 1.67 -15.51
CA HIS A 209 -20.39 0.24 -15.69
C HIS A 209 -20.87 -0.47 -14.42
N ASN A 210 -20.97 0.22 -13.27
CA ASN A 210 -21.28 -0.41 -11.98
C ASN A 210 -20.38 -1.63 -11.69
N LEU A 211 -19.13 -1.60 -12.15
CA LEU A 211 -18.18 -2.69 -11.93
C LEU A 211 -17.33 -2.39 -10.70
N LEU A 212 -17.54 -3.12 -9.61
CA LEU A 212 -16.55 -3.22 -8.54
C LEU A 212 -15.44 -4.16 -8.97
N VAL A 213 -14.21 -3.65 -9.00
CA VAL A 213 -13.01 -4.48 -8.97
C VAL A 213 -12.61 -4.57 -7.49
N LEU A 214 -13.02 -5.67 -6.85
CA LEU A 214 -12.52 -6.09 -5.53
C LEU A 214 -11.09 -6.63 -5.66
#